data_AF-A0A382U4J3-F1
#
_entry.id   AF-A0A382U4J3-F1
#
_cell.length_a   1.000
_cell.length_b   1.000
_cell.length_c   1.000
_cell.angle_alpha   90.00
_cell.angle_beta   90.00
_cell.angle_gamma   90.00
#
_symmetry.space_group_name_H-M   'P 1'
#
loop_
_entity.id
_entity.type
_entity.pdbx_description
1 polymer ?
#
loop_
_entity_poly.entity_id
_entity_poly.type
_entity_poly.pdbx_seq_one_letter_code
_entity_poly.pdbx_strand_id
1 'polypeptide(L)'
;ILGTIVSGRYELAILLPERDDDAINIFALGLLIIILMVMITVIIVMVFNDSILLLLNNQNMQSWLYFIPVAVCFIGCHNLLIYLNNRFKDFKGLSNSFIIKSSASALIQVSIGIIKQGATGLISGQIFSHLISNIWLILIVSKHKINLSNINKTKIIEMAKRYSDFPKYSLPAILANKLTNHLSNIIIATIFSVTTLGLYSHVQRVLGLPSTLIGTSIGRVFFHEANNEKQHTGMAIKTFKKTILKLLFIGVPIFGLLFIIVENLFAFVFGETWRIAGQYAQIAIPLFFVQFVVSS
;
A
#
# COMPACT_ATOMS: atom_id res chain seq x y z
N ILE A 1 -5.12 3.99 -3.14
CA ILE A 1 -4.25 5.19 -3.07
C ILE A 1 -4.55 6.00 -1.82
N LEU A 2 -5.78 6.53 -1.70
CA LEU A 2 -6.17 7.40 -0.58
C LEU A 2 -5.87 6.78 0.78
N GLY A 3 -6.25 5.51 1.01
CA GLY A 3 -6.02 4.78 2.27
C GLY A 3 -4.59 4.83 2.84
N THR A 4 -3.55 4.97 2.01
CA THR A 4 -2.14 5.01 2.44
C THR A 4 -1.63 6.42 2.78
N ILE A 5 -2.38 7.45 2.41
CA ILE A 5 -2.01 8.87 2.62
C ILE A 5 -2.96 9.60 3.58
N VAL A 6 -4.08 8.97 3.98
CA VAL A 6 -5.17 9.62 4.74
C VAL A 6 -4.71 10.23 6.06
N SER A 7 -3.69 9.67 6.70
CA SER A 7 -3.13 10.12 7.97
C SER A 7 -1.87 10.97 7.81
N GLY A 8 -1.53 11.42 6.60
CA GLY A 8 -0.35 12.26 6.37
C GLY A 8 1.00 11.52 6.57
N ARG A 9 0.98 10.18 6.62
CA ARG A 9 2.10 9.30 7.00
C ARG A 9 2.51 9.38 8.48
N TYR A 10 1.74 10.10 9.31
CA TYR A 10 2.01 10.18 10.75
C TYR A 10 1.76 8.87 11.49
N GLU A 11 1.07 7.89 10.89
CA GLU A 11 0.94 6.55 11.47
C GLU A 11 2.30 5.90 11.75
N LEU A 12 3.30 6.16 10.90
CA LEU A 12 4.67 5.69 11.11
C LEU A 12 5.36 6.36 12.30
N ALA A 13 5.05 7.64 12.53
CA ALA A 13 5.66 8.43 13.59
C ALA A 13 5.21 7.98 14.99
N ILE A 14 4.09 7.26 15.13
CA ILE A 14 3.57 6.76 16.42
C ILE A 14 4.60 5.88 17.16
N LEU A 15 5.46 5.18 16.41
CA LEU A 15 6.47 4.29 16.98
C LEU A 15 7.74 5.01 17.46
N LEU A 16 7.94 6.28 17.10
CA LEU A 16 9.21 6.98 17.32
C LEU A 16 9.37 7.62 18.72
N PRO A 17 8.35 8.29 19.30
CA PRO A 17 8.52 8.90 20.62
C PRO A 17 8.81 7.87 21.70
N GLU A 18 9.67 8.21 22.65
CA GLU A 18 9.89 7.40 23.85
C GLU A 18 8.68 7.44 24.78
N ARG A 19 8.00 8.59 24.85
CA ARG A 19 6.84 8.81 25.73
C ARG A 19 5.52 8.46 25.04
N ASP A 20 4.67 7.75 25.77
CA ASP A 20 3.33 7.40 25.28
C ASP A 20 2.44 8.63 25.08
N ASP A 21 2.61 9.66 25.91
CA ASP A 21 1.89 10.94 25.75
C ASP A 21 2.08 11.53 24.35
N ASP A 22 3.31 11.54 23.86
CA ASP A 22 3.66 12.10 22.56
C ASP A 22 3.09 11.24 21.43
N ALA A 23 3.18 9.91 21.57
CA ALA A 23 2.61 8.98 20.61
C ALA A 23 1.07 9.10 20.50
N ILE A 24 0.37 9.31 21.61
CA ILE A 24 -1.08 9.54 21.61
C ILE A 24 -1.41 10.88 20.93
N ASN A 25 -0.59 11.92 21.13
CA ASN A 25 -0.76 13.19 20.42
C ASN A 25 -0.50 13.07 18.91
N ILE A 26 0.44 12.22 18.48
CA ILE A 26 0.62 11.88 17.05
C ILE A 26 -0.59 11.10 16.51
N PHE A 27 -1.12 10.16 17.28
CA PHE A 27 -2.34 9.43 16.91
C PHE A 27 -3.53 10.39 16.73
N ALA A 28 -3.71 11.34 17.65
CA ALA A 28 -4.73 12.39 17.56
C ALA A 28 -4.52 13.30 16.33
N LEU A 29 -3.27 13.69 16.04
CA LEU A 29 -2.92 14.42 14.83
C LEU A 29 -3.33 13.64 13.57
N GLY A 30 -3.01 12.34 13.51
CA GLY A 30 -3.40 11.45 12.41
C GLY A 30 -4.91 11.40 12.22
N LEU A 31 -5.70 11.31 13.30
CA LEU A 31 -7.16 11.33 13.24
C LEU A 31 -7.70 12.66 12.70
N LEU A 32 -7.13 13.79 13.11
CA LEU A 32 -7.52 15.11 12.57
C LEU A 32 -7.26 15.21 11.07
N ILE A 33 -6.11 14.70 10.60
CA ILE A 33 -5.79 14.67 9.17
C ILE A 33 -6.76 13.73 8.44
N ILE A 34 -7.16 12.60 9.04
CA ILE A 34 -8.15 11.72 8.43
C ILE A 34 -9.48 12.43 8.25
N ILE A 35 -9.97 13.13 9.28
CA ILE A 35 -11.22 13.89 9.20
C ILE A 35 -11.14 14.93 8.08
N LEU A 36 -10.03 15.65 7.98
CA LEU A 36 -9.79 16.60 6.89
C LEU A 36 -9.83 15.91 5.51
N MET A 37 -9.15 14.77 5.35
CA MET A 37 -9.11 14.03 4.10
C MET A 37 -10.47 13.43 3.73
N VAL A 38 -11.27 13.01 4.71
CA VAL A 38 -12.65 12.56 4.51
C VAL A 38 -13.50 13.72 4.01
N MET A 39 -13.42 14.91 4.63
CA MET A 39 -14.13 16.10 4.16
C MET A 39 -13.75 16.47 2.72
N ILE A 40 -12.45 16.48 2.40
CA ILE A 40 -11.98 16.71 1.03
C ILE A 40 -12.55 15.67 0.07
N THR A 41 -12.56 14.40 0.47
CA THR A 41 -13.10 13.31 -0.37
C THR A 41 -14.61 13.44 -0.58
N VAL A 42 -15.36 13.85 0.45
CA VAL A 42 -16.80 14.15 0.33
C VAL A 42 -17.03 15.26 -0.69
N ILE A 43 -16.29 16.37 -0.58
CA ILE A 43 -16.41 17.51 -1.51
C ILE A 43 -16.10 17.05 -2.95
N ILE A 44 -15.04 16.29 -3.16
CA ILE A 44 -14.67 15.78 -4.49
C ILE A 44 -15.81 14.90 -5.05
N VAL A 45 -16.33 13.96 -4.26
CA VAL A 45 -17.40 13.06 -4.71
C VAL A 45 -18.70 13.80 -5.00
N MET A 46 -19.03 14.84 -4.23
CA MET A 46 -20.24 15.63 -4.45
C MET A 46 -20.14 16.53 -5.69
N VAL A 47 -18.99 17.19 -5.89
CA VAL A 47 -18.81 18.15 -7.00
C VAL A 47 -18.53 17.45 -8.33
N PHE A 48 -17.76 16.36 -8.32
CA PHE A 48 -17.28 15.72 -9.54
C PHE A 48 -17.96 14.37 -9.83
N ASN A 49 -19.09 14.07 -9.18
CA ASN A 49 -19.76 12.77 -9.32
C ASN A 49 -19.96 12.37 -10.80
N ASP A 50 -20.60 13.25 -11.57
CA ASP A 50 -20.94 12.99 -12.97
C ASP A 50 -19.70 12.91 -13.87
N SER A 51 -18.71 13.78 -13.63
CA SER A 51 -17.43 13.74 -14.35
C SER A 51 -16.66 12.43 -14.09
N ILE A 52 -16.69 11.95 -12.84
CA ILE A 52 -16.07 10.68 -12.46
C ILE A 52 -16.81 9.51 -13.11
N LEU A 53 -18.14 9.53 -13.16
CA LEU A 53 -18.92 8.47 -13.80
C LEU A 53 -18.70 8.40 -15.31
N LEU A 54 -18.62 9.56 -15.95
CA LEU A 54 -18.33 9.65 -17.38
C LEU A 54 -16.92 9.14 -17.67
N LEU A 55 -15.93 9.51 -16.84
CA LEU A 55 -14.56 9.01 -16.96
C LEU A 55 -14.47 7.49 -16.74
N LEU A 56 -15.22 6.94 -15.79
CA LEU A 56 -15.24 5.50 -15.49
C LEU A 56 -16.07 4.69 -16.48
N ASN A 57 -16.84 5.35 -17.36
CA ASN A 57 -17.77 4.76 -18.31
C ASN A 57 -18.68 3.68 -17.66
N ASN A 58 -19.09 3.91 -16.41
CA ASN A 58 -19.85 2.93 -15.63
C ASN A 58 -20.90 3.62 -14.75
N GLN A 59 -22.09 3.81 -15.30
CA GLN A 59 -23.20 4.48 -14.63
C GLN A 59 -23.69 3.72 -13.39
N ASN A 60 -23.49 2.39 -13.33
CA ASN A 60 -23.87 1.57 -12.17
C ASN A 60 -23.01 1.85 -10.92
N MET A 61 -21.93 2.65 -11.05
CA MET A 61 -21.06 3.03 -9.94
C MET A 61 -21.52 4.28 -9.17
N GLN A 62 -22.56 4.99 -9.62
CA GLN A 62 -22.98 6.26 -9.04
C GLN A 62 -23.23 6.18 -7.54
N SER A 63 -24.01 5.21 -7.08
CA SER A 63 -24.30 5.03 -5.66
C SER A 63 -23.08 4.59 -4.85
N TRP A 64 -22.09 3.95 -5.48
CA TRP A 64 -20.89 3.45 -4.81
C TRP A 64 -19.85 4.52 -4.52
N LEU A 65 -19.82 5.59 -5.32
CA LEU A 65 -18.91 6.73 -5.12
C LEU A 65 -19.11 7.36 -3.73
N TYR A 66 -20.34 7.42 -3.24
CA TYR A 66 -20.68 7.97 -1.92
C TYR A 66 -20.14 7.13 -0.75
N PHE A 67 -19.76 5.87 -0.97
CA PHE A 67 -19.11 5.04 0.05
C PHE A 67 -17.60 5.25 0.13
N ILE A 68 -16.99 5.97 -0.83
CA ILE A 68 -15.53 6.22 -0.82
C ILE A 68 -15.09 6.98 0.44
N PRO A 69 -15.74 8.09 0.87
CA PRO A 69 -15.34 8.78 2.10
C PRO A 69 -15.40 7.88 3.34
N VAL A 70 -16.40 6.99 3.42
CA VAL A 70 -16.55 6.02 4.51
C VAL A 70 -15.40 5.00 4.50
N ALA A 71 -15.08 4.46 3.32
CA ALA A 71 -13.96 3.54 3.15
C ALA A 71 -12.63 4.21 3.51
N VAL A 72 -12.41 5.46 3.07
CA VAL A 72 -11.22 6.26 3.39
C VAL A 72 -11.08 6.45 4.90
N CYS A 73 -12.17 6.79 5.59
CA CYS A 73 -12.20 6.92 7.05
C CYS A 73 -11.79 5.60 7.73
N PHE A 74 -12.46 4.49 7.40
CA PHE A 74 -12.21 3.21 8.06
C PHE A 74 -10.81 2.65 7.77
N ILE A 75 -10.31 2.80 6.55
CA ILE A 75 -8.95 2.39 6.19
C ILE A 75 -7.91 3.26 6.92
N GLY A 76 -8.13 4.59 6.99
CA GLY A 76 -7.25 5.50 7.72
C GLY A 76 -7.16 5.16 9.21
N CYS A 77 -8.32 5.00 9.86
CA CYS A 77 -8.39 4.61 11.26
C CYS A 77 -7.72 3.25 11.51
N HIS A 78 -7.95 2.29 10.61
CA HIS A 78 -7.32 0.96 10.68
C HIS A 78 -5.80 1.05 10.69
N ASN A 79 -5.22 1.86 9.79
CA ASN A 79 -3.77 2.03 9.74
C ASN A 79 -3.24 2.66 11.02
N LEU A 80 -3.83 3.76 11.52
CA LEU A 80 -3.41 4.36 12.79
C LEU A 80 -3.48 3.38 13.96
N LEU A 81 -4.58 2.62 14.05
CA LEU A 81 -4.77 1.63 15.10
C LEU A 81 -3.75 0.48 15.01
N ILE A 82 -3.40 0.01 13.82
CA ILE A 82 -2.33 -0.99 13.65
C ILE A 82 -1.02 -0.46 14.24
N TYR A 83 -0.62 0.77 13.90
CA TYR A 83 0.63 1.35 14.39
C TYR A 83 0.61 1.63 15.89
N LEU A 84 -0.52 2.07 16.43
CA LEU A 84 -0.69 2.24 17.88
C LEU A 84 -0.63 0.90 18.63
N ASN A 85 -1.27 -0.16 18.13
CA ASN A 85 -1.18 -1.50 18.71
C ASN A 85 0.24 -2.08 18.60
N ASN A 86 0.93 -1.83 17.47
CA ASN A 86 2.34 -2.22 17.31
C ASN A 86 3.24 -1.57 18.37
N ARG A 87 2.97 -0.31 18.75
CA ARG A 87 3.70 0.37 19.84
C ARG A 87 3.58 -0.39 21.15
N PHE A 88 2.37 -0.85 21.48
CA PHE A 88 2.12 -1.64 22.69
C PHE A 88 2.58 -3.10 22.59
N LYS A 89 3.12 -3.52 21.44
CA LYS A 89 3.66 -4.86 21.19
C LYS A 89 2.63 -6.00 21.37
N ASP A 90 1.33 -5.71 21.23
CA ASP A 90 0.29 -6.76 21.24
C ASP A 90 0.19 -7.44 19.86
N PHE A 91 1.23 -8.22 19.53
CA PHE A 91 1.31 -8.93 18.25
C PHE A 91 0.22 -10.00 18.11
N LYS A 92 -0.25 -10.58 19.22
CA LYS A 92 -1.33 -11.59 19.20
C LYS A 92 -2.67 -10.95 18.87
N GLY A 93 -3.00 -9.85 19.54
CA GLY A 93 -4.19 -9.05 19.26
C GLY A 93 -4.20 -8.53 17.83
N LEU A 94 -3.05 -8.05 17.34
CA LEU A 94 -2.88 -7.59 15.96
C LEU A 94 -3.06 -8.72 14.94
N SER A 95 -2.43 -9.88 15.15
CA SER A 95 -2.59 -11.06 14.28
C SER A 95 -4.05 -11.50 14.21
N ASN A 96 -4.73 -11.57 15.36
CA ASN A 96 -6.15 -11.87 15.44
C ASN A 96 -6.99 -10.84 14.67
N SER A 97 -6.64 -9.55 14.72
CA SER A 97 -7.34 -8.51 13.95
C SER A 97 -7.26 -8.73 12.43
N PHE A 98 -6.14 -9.25 11.92
CA PHE A 98 -5.97 -9.57 10.50
C PHE A 98 -6.79 -10.80 10.09
N ILE A 99 -6.83 -11.81 10.95
CA ILE A 99 -7.66 -13.00 10.74
C ILE A 99 -9.14 -12.59 10.73
N ILE A 100 -9.62 -11.90 11.77
CA ILE A 100 -11.00 -11.44 11.90
C ILE A 100 -11.40 -10.59 10.69
N LYS A 101 -10.55 -9.65 10.26
CA LYS A 101 -10.80 -8.82 9.08
C LYS A 101 -10.95 -9.67 7.82
N SER A 102 -10.04 -10.59 7.57
CA SER A 102 -10.04 -11.43 6.36
C SER A 102 -11.24 -12.37 6.35
N SER A 103 -11.55 -13.00 7.48
CA SER A 103 -12.73 -13.84 7.65
C SER A 103 -14.02 -13.05 7.50
N ALA A 104 -14.14 -11.88 8.12
CA ALA A 104 -15.32 -11.01 7.98
C ALA A 104 -15.50 -10.55 6.53
N SER A 105 -14.42 -10.19 5.84
CA SER A 105 -14.47 -9.82 4.42
C SER A 105 -15.02 -10.96 3.58
N ALA A 106 -14.45 -12.17 3.71
CA ALA A 106 -14.88 -13.33 2.95
C ALA A 106 -16.35 -13.70 3.25
N LEU A 107 -16.72 -13.76 4.53
CA LEU A 107 -18.08 -14.11 4.95
C LEU A 107 -19.12 -13.13 4.40
N ILE A 108 -18.89 -11.81 4.56
CA ILE A 108 -19.83 -10.79 4.08
C ILE A 108 -19.90 -10.79 2.54
N GLN A 109 -18.76 -10.89 1.86
CA GLN A 109 -18.71 -10.93 0.39
C GLN A 109 -19.48 -12.11 -0.18
N VAL A 110 -19.28 -13.31 0.37
CA VAL A 110 -19.98 -14.53 -0.05
C VAL A 110 -21.47 -14.44 0.31
N SER A 111 -21.81 -14.05 1.54
CA SER A 111 -23.20 -14.00 1.98
C SER A 111 -24.03 -13.04 1.14
N ILE A 112 -23.51 -11.83 0.90
CA ILE A 112 -24.20 -10.84 0.05
C ILE A 112 -24.12 -11.24 -1.42
N GLY A 113 -23.01 -11.82 -1.88
CA GLY A 113 -22.86 -12.29 -3.26
C GLY A 113 -23.86 -13.38 -3.66
N ILE A 114 -24.28 -14.22 -2.71
CA ILE A 114 -25.34 -15.23 -2.91
C ILE A 114 -26.71 -14.54 -3.06
N ILE A 115 -26.99 -13.52 -2.25
CA ILE A 115 -28.29 -12.82 -2.26
C ILE A 115 -28.41 -11.87 -3.46
N LYS A 116 -27.32 -11.18 -3.80
CA LYS A 116 -27.32 -10.10 -4.80
C LYS A 116 -26.04 -10.14 -5.62
N GLN A 117 -26.20 -10.32 -6.93
CA GLN A 117 -25.11 -10.28 -7.89
C GLN A 117 -24.56 -8.85 -8.06
N GLY A 118 -23.26 -8.75 -8.33
CA GLY A 118 -22.57 -7.48 -8.63
C GLY A 118 -21.61 -7.02 -7.55
N ALA A 119 -21.24 -5.73 -7.61
CA ALA A 119 -20.19 -5.14 -6.75
C ALA A 119 -20.61 -4.92 -5.29
N THR A 120 -21.90 -5.11 -4.96
CA THR A 120 -22.48 -4.90 -3.62
C THR A 120 -21.75 -5.68 -2.55
N GLY A 121 -21.60 -7.00 -2.74
CA GLY A 121 -20.97 -7.88 -1.76
C GLY A 121 -19.51 -7.54 -1.54
N LEU A 122 -18.79 -7.26 -2.63
CA LEU A 122 -17.38 -6.88 -2.60
C LEU A 122 -17.14 -5.58 -1.81
N ILE A 123 -17.87 -4.52 -2.15
CA ILE A 123 -17.68 -3.19 -1.53
C ILE A 123 -18.10 -3.21 -0.06
N SER A 124 -19.28 -3.77 0.23
CA SER A 124 -19.78 -3.86 1.61
C SER A 124 -18.86 -4.73 2.47
N GLY A 125 -18.43 -5.91 1.99
CA GLY A 125 -17.52 -6.76 2.74
C GLY A 125 -16.16 -6.11 3.02
N GLN A 126 -15.65 -5.30 2.09
CA GLN A 126 -14.43 -4.51 2.32
C GLN A 126 -14.65 -3.43 3.40
N ILE A 127 -15.74 -2.68 3.36
CA ILE A 127 -16.01 -1.60 4.31
C ILE A 127 -16.27 -2.18 5.72
N PHE A 128 -17.15 -3.18 5.82
CA PHE A 128 -17.53 -3.76 7.10
C PHE A 128 -16.39 -4.58 7.73
N SER A 129 -15.55 -5.26 6.95
CA SER A 129 -14.37 -5.94 7.51
C SER A 129 -13.41 -4.97 8.18
N HIS A 130 -13.19 -3.79 7.59
CA HIS A 130 -12.41 -2.73 8.20
C HIS A 130 -13.07 -2.18 9.47
N LEU A 131 -14.39 -1.98 9.47
CA LEU A 131 -15.12 -1.56 10.68
C LEU A 131 -14.96 -2.57 11.82
N ILE A 132 -15.21 -3.85 11.56
CA ILE A 132 -15.08 -4.93 12.56
C ILE A 132 -13.65 -5.00 13.10
N SER A 133 -12.65 -4.91 12.22
CA SER A 133 -11.25 -4.90 12.61
C SER A 133 -10.89 -3.68 13.46
N ASN A 134 -11.42 -2.50 13.14
CA ASN A 134 -11.20 -1.28 13.93
C ASN A 134 -11.80 -1.41 15.33
N ILE A 135 -13.02 -1.94 15.46
CA ILE A 135 -13.64 -2.20 16.76
C ILE A 135 -12.75 -3.12 17.59
N TRP A 136 -12.26 -4.22 17.00
CA TRP A 136 -11.36 -5.15 17.68
C TRP A 136 -10.05 -4.47 18.14
N LEU A 137 -9.42 -3.69 17.26
CA LEU A 137 -8.18 -2.97 17.59
C LEU A 137 -8.39 -1.89 18.67
N ILE A 138 -9.54 -1.21 18.67
CA ILE A 138 -9.90 -0.26 19.73
C ILE A 138 -10.07 -1.00 21.05
N LEU A 139 -10.74 -2.16 21.07
CA LEU A 139 -10.89 -2.95 22.29
C LEU A 139 -9.54 -3.39 22.88
N ILE A 140 -8.55 -3.70 22.04
CA ILE A 140 -7.18 -3.99 22.50
C ILE A 140 -6.53 -2.73 23.08
N VAL A 141 -6.59 -1.62 22.37
CA VAL A 141 -6.05 -0.32 22.79
C VAL A 141 -6.65 0.10 24.14
N SER A 142 -7.95 -0.11 24.34
CA SER A 142 -8.64 0.20 25.61
C SER A 142 -8.19 -0.66 26.79
N LYS A 143 -7.58 -1.83 26.58
CA LYS A 143 -6.96 -2.61 27.66
C LYS A 143 -5.66 -1.99 28.17
N HIS A 144 -5.02 -1.19 27.32
CA HIS A 144 -3.85 -0.42 27.70
C HIS A 144 -4.34 0.84 28.42
N LYS A 145 -3.75 1.18 29.58
CA LYS A 145 -4.13 2.34 30.40
C LYS A 145 -3.67 3.65 29.76
N ILE A 146 -4.16 3.92 28.56
CA ILE A 146 -3.82 5.08 27.74
C ILE A 146 -4.49 6.31 28.36
N ASN A 147 -3.68 7.29 28.74
CA ASN A 147 -4.22 8.51 29.29
C ASN A 147 -4.63 9.49 28.17
N LEU A 148 -5.88 9.38 27.70
CA LEU A 148 -6.43 10.27 26.68
C LEU A 148 -6.50 11.74 27.12
N SER A 149 -6.46 12.03 28.43
CA SER A 149 -6.42 13.41 28.94
C SER A 149 -5.12 14.15 28.60
N ASN A 150 -4.07 13.43 28.20
CA ASN A 150 -2.79 14.02 27.77
C ASN A 150 -2.82 14.54 26.34
N ILE A 151 -3.93 14.36 25.61
CA ILE A 151 -4.14 14.95 24.29
C ILE A 151 -4.36 16.45 24.47
N ASN A 152 -3.47 17.26 23.92
CA ASN A 152 -3.66 18.70 23.92
C ASN A 152 -3.17 19.35 22.62
N LYS A 153 -3.78 20.47 22.26
CA LYS A 153 -3.53 21.17 21.00
C LYS A 153 -2.07 21.58 20.83
N THR A 154 -1.41 22.00 21.91
CA THR A 154 -0.02 22.43 21.89
C THR A 154 0.93 21.29 21.52
N LYS A 155 0.77 20.10 22.13
CA LYS A 155 1.57 18.91 21.83
C LYS A 155 1.25 18.36 20.44
N ILE A 156 -0.01 18.40 20.00
CA ILE A 156 -0.36 18.02 18.61
C ILE A 156 0.43 18.87 17.61
N ILE A 157 0.46 20.19 17.80
CA ILE A 157 1.20 21.11 16.91
C ILE A 157 2.72 20.87 17.02
N GLU A 158 3.23 20.64 18.23
CA GLU A 158 4.64 20.29 18.45
C GLU A 158 5.03 19.01 17.71
N MET A 159 4.23 17.94 17.84
CA MET A 159 4.46 16.67 17.16
C MET A 159 4.33 16.79 15.64
N ALA A 160 3.39 17.61 15.15
CA ALA A 160 3.24 17.89 13.73
C ALA A 160 4.52 18.52 13.14
N LYS A 161 5.11 19.48 13.86
CA LYS A 161 6.39 20.12 13.48
C LYS A 161 7.56 19.17 13.59
N ARG A 162 7.69 18.47 14.73
CA ARG A 162 8.79 17.54 15.03
C ARG A 162 8.89 16.41 14.01
N TYR A 163 7.76 15.89 13.54
CA TYR A 163 7.68 14.80 12.57
C TYR A 163 7.20 15.27 11.18
N SER A 164 7.49 16.52 10.81
CA SER A 164 7.07 17.12 9.53
C SER A 164 7.72 16.49 8.28
N ASP A 165 8.83 15.77 8.46
CA ASP A 165 9.50 15.04 7.37
C ASP A 165 8.63 13.92 6.78
N PHE A 166 7.69 13.35 7.56
CA PHE A 166 6.76 12.34 7.07
C PHE A 166 5.83 12.87 5.97
N PRO A 167 5.02 13.91 6.21
CA PRO A 167 4.21 14.50 5.14
C PRO A 167 5.05 15.22 4.09
N LYS A 168 6.24 15.74 4.43
CA LYS A 168 7.08 16.49 3.48
C LYS A 168 7.79 15.59 2.45
N TYR A 169 8.32 14.44 2.87
CA TYR A 169 9.11 13.57 1.99
C TYR A 169 8.46 12.21 1.78
N SER A 170 7.95 11.57 2.84
CA SER A 170 7.39 10.22 2.73
C SER A 170 6.06 10.21 1.96
N LEU A 171 5.21 11.21 2.19
CA LEU A 171 3.90 11.28 1.56
C LEU A 171 3.97 11.55 0.04
N PRO A 172 4.76 12.53 -0.47
CA PRO A 172 4.94 12.69 -1.91
C PRO A 172 5.59 11.46 -2.56
N ALA A 173 6.59 10.86 -1.91
CA ALA A 173 7.26 9.66 -2.42
C ALA A 173 6.29 8.48 -2.56
N ILE A 174 5.48 8.19 -1.53
CA ILE A 174 4.51 7.08 -1.62
C ILE A 174 3.37 7.41 -2.59
N LEU A 175 2.95 8.68 -2.66
CA LEU A 175 1.92 9.11 -3.60
C LEU A 175 2.40 8.95 -5.04
N ALA A 176 3.62 9.40 -5.36
CA ALA A 176 4.24 9.22 -6.66
C ALA A 176 4.36 7.73 -7.03
N ASN A 177 4.81 6.89 -6.09
CA ASN A 177 4.89 5.44 -6.31
C ASN A 177 3.51 4.81 -6.59
N LYS A 178 2.47 5.18 -5.81
CA LYS A 178 1.12 4.65 -6.02
C LYS A 178 0.52 5.17 -7.33
N LEU A 179 0.69 6.45 -7.63
CA LEU A 179 0.21 7.05 -8.88
C LEU A 179 0.92 6.44 -10.08
N THR A 180 2.22 6.19 -10.03
CA THR A 180 2.96 5.55 -11.14
C THR A 180 2.32 4.22 -11.54
N ASN A 181 2.02 3.35 -10.56
CA ASN A 181 1.41 2.06 -10.84
C ASN A 181 -0.02 2.17 -11.42
N HIS A 182 -0.83 3.10 -10.90
CA HIS A 182 -2.21 3.24 -11.36
C HIS A 182 -2.33 4.04 -12.67
N LEU A 183 -1.57 5.12 -12.82
CA LEU A 183 -1.53 5.95 -14.02
C LEU A 183 -0.96 5.16 -15.19
N SER A 184 0.08 4.33 -15.00
CA SER A 184 0.58 3.48 -16.09
C SER A 184 -0.54 2.61 -16.67
N ASN A 185 -1.35 2.01 -15.81
CA ASN A 185 -2.45 1.16 -16.25
C ASN A 185 -3.55 1.97 -16.96
N ILE A 186 -3.90 3.14 -16.44
CA ILE A 186 -4.89 4.03 -17.04
C ILE A 186 -4.40 4.53 -18.41
N ILE A 187 -3.17 5.04 -18.49
CA ILE A 187 -2.56 5.55 -19.72
C ILE A 187 -2.55 4.45 -20.79
N ILE A 188 -2.15 3.22 -20.43
CA ILE A 188 -2.11 2.12 -21.40
C ILE A 188 -3.51 1.75 -21.89
N ALA A 189 -4.50 1.65 -20.99
CA ALA A 189 -5.88 1.36 -21.38
C ALA A 189 -6.49 2.45 -22.27
N THR A 190 -6.18 3.72 -22.00
CA THR A 190 -6.80 4.87 -22.66
C THR A 190 -6.14 5.22 -23.99
N ILE A 191 -4.80 5.18 -24.07
CA ILE A 191 -4.05 5.54 -25.28
C ILE A 191 -3.97 4.36 -26.26
N PHE A 192 -3.82 3.14 -25.77
CA PHE A 192 -3.63 1.95 -26.62
C PHE A 192 -4.90 1.11 -26.70
N SER A 193 -5.16 0.28 -25.68
CA SER A 193 -6.38 -0.51 -25.56
C SER A 193 -6.41 -1.32 -24.26
N VAL A 194 -7.60 -1.77 -23.85
CA VAL A 194 -7.77 -2.72 -22.74
C VAL A 194 -7.03 -4.04 -23.01
N THR A 195 -6.98 -4.50 -24.26
CA THR A 195 -6.20 -5.69 -24.67
C THR A 195 -4.70 -5.48 -24.42
N THR A 196 -4.16 -4.33 -24.80
CA THR A 196 -2.74 -3.97 -24.55
C THR A 196 -2.45 -3.90 -23.05
N LEU A 197 -3.36 -3.33 -22.26
CA LEU A 197 -3.25 -3.34 -20.80
C LEU A 197 -3.22 -4.78 -20.25
N GLY A 198 -4.04 -5.69 -20.78
CA GLY A 198 -4.04 -7.09 -20.39
C GLY A 198 -2.70 -7.77 -20.65
N LEU A 199 -2.15 -7.60 -21.86
CA LEU A 199 -0.84 -8.11 -22.24
C LEU A 199 0.27 -7.54 -21.33
N TYR A 200 0.29 -6.22 -21.13
CA TYR A 200 1.28 -5.56 -20.28
C TYR A 200 1.16 -5.94 -18.80
N SER A 201 -0.06 -6.08 -18.26
CA SER A 201 -0.28 -6.55 -16.89
C SER A 201 0.28 -7.96 -16.67
N HIS A 202 0.20 -8.80 -17.71
CA HIS A 202 0.80 -10.13 -17.67
C HIS A 202 2.33 -10.07 -17.65
N VAL A 203 2.93 -9.21 -18.47
CA VAL A 203 4.36 -8.91 -18.45
C VAL A 203 4.82 -8.47 -17.06
N GLN A 204 4.13 -7.50 -16.45
CA GLN A 204 4.47 -7.03 -15.10
C GLN A 204 4.44 -8.15 -14.06
N ARG A 205 3.43 -9.04 -14.14
CA ARG A 205 3.31 -10.17 -13.22
C ARG A 205 4.49 -11.13 -13.37
N VAL A 206 4.86 -11.49 -14.59
CA VAL A 206 5.95 -12.46 -14.85
C VAL A 206 7.31 -11.87 -14.53
N LEU A 207 7.63 -10.68 -15.06
CA LEU A 207 8.92 -10.02 -14.83
C LEU A 207 9.11 -9.52 -13.40
N GLY A 208 8.02 -9.33 -12.65
CA GLY A 208 8.06 -8.96 -11.23
C GLY A 208 8.38 -10.11 -10.27
N LEU A 209 8.29 -11.37 -10.72
CA LEU A 209 8.51 -12.55 -9.85
C LEU A 209 9.91 -12.60 -9.21
N PRO A 210 11.03 -12.33 -9.92
CA PRO A 210 12.35 -12.35 -9.31
C PRO A 210 12.46 -11.36 -8.14
N SER A 211 11.92 -10.15 -8.31
CA SER A 211 11.91 -9.11 -7.27
C SER A 211 11.07 -9.50 -6.06
N THR A 212 9.93 -10.16 -6.26
CA THR A 212 9.08 -10.58 -5.12
C THR A 212 9.67 -11.77 -4.36
N LEU A 213 10.26 -12.74 -5.06
CA LEU A 213 10.80 -13.96 -4.44
C LEU A 213 12.18 -13.73 -3.80
N ILE A 214 13.10 -13.14 -4.55
CA ILE A 214 14.49 -12.97 -4.14
C ILE A 214 14.65 -11.62 -3.44
N GLY A 215 14.08 -10.57 -4.04
CA GLY A 215 14.29 -9.21 -3.59
C GLY A 215 13.81 -8.97 -2.16
N THR A 216 12.60 -9.43 -1.82
CA THR A 216 12.05 -9.29 -0.46
C THR A 216 12.90 -9.97 0.61
N SER A 217 13.51 -11.11 0.29
CA SER A 217 14.38 -11.85 1.21
C SER A 217 15.71 -11.12 1.41
N ILE A 218 16.33 -10.64 0.32
CA ILE A 218 17.56 -9.85 0.37
C ILE A 218 17.33 -8.53 1.11
N GLY A 219 16.21 -7.84 0.86
CA GLY A 219 15.86 -6.59 1.52
C GLY A 219 15.74 -6.72 3.04
N ARG A 220 15.14 -7.81 3.54
CA ARG A 220 15.09 -8.08 4.99
C ARG A 220 16.48 -8.23 5.60
N VAL A 221 17.37 -8.97 4.93
CA VAL A 221 18.76 -9.13 5.38
C VAL A 221 19.52 -7.80 5.30
N PHE A 222 19.34 -7.04 4.21
CA PHE A 222 19.91 -5.70 4.07
C PHE A 222 19.47 -4.79 5.21
N PHE A 223 18.17 -4.71 5.53
CA PHE A 223 17.70 -3.86 6.63
C PHE A 223 18.29 -4.28 7.98
N HIS A 224 18.41 -5.58 8.25
CA HIS A 224 19.02 -6.08 9.48
C HIS A 224 20.51 -5.70 9.57
N GLU A 225 21.29 -6.04 8.55
CA GLU A 225 22.74 -5.76 8.48
C GLU A 225 23.05 -4.26 8.45
N ALA A 226 22.25 -3.48 7.71
CA ALA A 226 22.42 -2.03 7.58
C ALA A 226 22.14 -1.33 8.91
N ASN A 227 21.16 -1.80 9.68
CA ASN A 227 20.90 -1.25 11.01
C ASN A 227 22.04 -1.59 11.98
N ASN A 228 22.59 -2.80 11.91
CA ASN A 228 23.74 -3.22 12.71
C ASN A 228 25.00 -2.38 12.36
N GLU A 229 25.31 -2.23 11.06
CA GLU A 229 26.42 -1.38 10.61
C GLU A 229 26.24 0.08 11.05
N LYS A 230 25.01 0.60 10.93
CA LYS A 230 24.69 1.98 11.33
C LYS A 230 24.86 2.20 12.83
N GLN A 231 24.50 1.23 13.67
CA GLN A 231 24.71 1.34 15.12
C GLN A 231 26.19 1.44 15.49
N HIS A 232 27.07 0.75 14.76
CA HIS A 232 28.51 0.76 15.04
C HIS A 232 29.28 1.90 14.36
N THR A 233 28.88 2.30 13.15
CA THR A 233 29.67 3.23 12.30
C THR A 233 28.95 4.54 11.97
N GLY A 234 27.69 4.67 12.37
CA GLY A 234 26.83 5.80 12.00
C GLY A 234 26.28 5.74 10.56
N MET A 235 26.76 4.83 9.71
CA MET A 235 26.39 4.70 8.30
C MET A 235 26.19 3.23 7.90
N ALA A 236 25.67 2.98 6.69
CA ALA A 236 25.40 1.63 6.17
C ALA A 236 26.04 1.39 4.77
N ILE A 237 27.19 2.01 4.51
CA ILE A 237 27.79 2.07 3.16
C ILE A 237 28.30 0.70 2.73
N LYS A 238 28.92 -0.07 3.63
CA LYS A 238 29.52 -1.37 3.30
C LYS A 238 28.43 -2.38 2.98
N THR A 239 27.38 -2.43 3.79
CA THR A 239 26.22 -3.29 3.58
C THR A 239 25.51 -2.92 2.30
N PHE A 240 25.28 -1.63 2.04
CA PHE A 240 24.66 -1.15 0.80
C PHE A 240 25.42 -1.59 -0.45
N LYS A 241 26.75 -1.36 -0.51
CA LYS A 241 27.58 -1.79 -1.66
C LYS A 241 27.56 -3.31 -1.84
N LYS A 242 27.66 -4.06 -0.75
CA LYS A 242 27.64 -5.54 -0.77
C LYS A 242 26.30 -6.07 -1.30
N THR A 243 25.19 -5.46 -0.89
CA THR A 243 23.84 -5.85 -1.35
C THR A 243 23.66 -5.54 -2.84
N ILE A 244 24.04 -4.35 -3.30
CA ILE A 244 23.96 -4.00 -4.73
C ILE A 244 24.78 -4.97 -5.58
N LEU A 245 26.02 -5.27 -5.18
CA LEU A 245 26.87 -6.21 -5.92
C LEU A 245 26.26 -7.61 -6.02
N LYS A 246 25.65 -8.11 -4.93
CA LYS A 246 24.94 -9.39 -4.94
C LYS A 246 23.72 -9.36 -5.86
N LEU A 247 22.92 -8.30 -5.79
CA LEU A 247 21.74 -8.14 -6.65
C LEU A 247 22.13 -8.03 -8.12
N LEU A 248 23.23 -7.35 -8.46
CA LEU A 248 23.75 -7.33 -9.82
C LEU A 248 24.20 -8.73 -10.27
N PHE A 249 24.96 -9.43 -9.43
CA PHE A 249 25.45 -10.78 -9.75
C PHE A 249 24.33 -11.80 -9.96
N ILE A 250 23.22 -11.67 -9.22
CA ILE A 250 22.03 -12.52 -9.37
C ILE A 250 21.16 -12.03 -10.54
N GLY A 251 20.97 -10.72 -10.67
CA GLY A 251 20.06 -10.12 -11.63
C GLY A 251 20.54 -10.25 -13.07
N VAL A 252 21.84 -10.01 -13.33
CA VAL A 252 22.41 -10.08 -14.69
C VAL A 252 22.13 -11.43 -15.38
N PRO A 253 22.43 -12.60 -14.78
CA PRO A 253 22.14 -13.88 -15.45
C PRO A 253 20.65 -14.13 -15.62
N ILE A 254 19.82 -13.77 -14.63
CA ILE A 254 18.36 -13.99 -14.70
C ILE A 254 17.74 -13.14 -15.81
N PHE A 255 17.95 -11.82 -15.76
CA PHE A 255 17.35 -10.90 -16.72
C PHE A 255 18.03 -10.98 -18.10
N GLY A 256 19.32 -11.30 -18.16
CA GLY A 256 20.04 -11.55 -19.41
C GLY A 256 19.52 -12.79 -20.14
N LEU A 257 19.32 -13.91 -19.43
CA LEU A 257 18.71 -15.10 -20.02
C LEU A 257 17.27 -14.82 -20.46
N LEU A 258 16.47 -14.18 -19.60
CA LEU A 258 15.09 -13.79 -19.94
C LEU A 258 15.07 -12.92 -21.20
N PHE A 259 15.96 -11.94 -21.35
CA PHE A 259 15.95 -11.05 -22.51
C PHE A 259 16.03 -11.80 -23.85
N ILE A 260 16.76 -12.92 -23.87
CA ILE A 260 16.93 -13.75 -25.08
C ILE A 260 15.72 -14.66 -25.32
N ILE A 261 15.17 -15.27 -24.26
CA ILE A 261 14.17 -16.34 -24.40
C ILE A 261 12.72 -15.89 -24.17
N VAL A 262 12.49 -14.70 -23.63
CA VAL A 262 11.18 -14.29 -23.07
C VAL A 262 10.05 -14.35 -24.08
N GLU A 263 10.28 -13.99 -25.34
CA GLU A 263 9.25 -14.02 -26.37
C GLU A 263 8.74 -15.45 -26.61
N ASN A 264 9.68 -16.38 -26.83
CA ASN A 264 9.37 -17.79 -27.02
C ASN A 264 8.84 -18.45 -25.74
N LEU A 265 9.32 -18.01 -24.57
CA LEU A 265 8.85 -18.48 -23.28
C LEU A 265 7.36 -18.14 -23.10
N PHE A 266 6.95 -16.91 -23.44
CA PHE A 266 5.54 -16.52 -23.37
C PHE A 266 4.67 -17.32 -24.35
N ALA A 267 5.13 -17.49 -25.59
CA ALA A 267 4.42 -18.29 -26.59
C ALA A 267 4.29 -19.77 -26.17
N PHE A 268 5.33 -20.36 -25.59
CA PHE A 268 5.34 -21.75 -25.13
C PHE A 268 4.46 -21.97 -23.90
N VAL A 269 4.56 -21.10 -22.89
CA VAL A 269 3.87 -21.27 -21.60
C VAL A 269 2.40 -20.86 -21.67
N PHE A 270 2.09 -19.76 -22.35
CA PHE A 270 0.75 -19.18 -22.36
C PHE A 270 0.01 -19.38 -23.70
N GLY A 271 0.72 -19.84 -24.73
CA GLY A 271 0.20 -20.05 -26.08
C GLY A 271 0.60 -18.92 -27.04
N GLU A 272 0.51 -19.20 -28.35
CA GLU A 272 0.98 -18.29 -29.41
C GLU A 272 0.31 -16.91 -29.40
N THR A 273 -0.92 -16.82 -28.89
CA THR A 273 -1.62 -15.53 -28.72
C THR A 273 -0.92 -14.58 -27.76
N TRP A 274 -0.06 -15.09 -26.86
CA TRP A 274 0.70 -14.30 -25.89
C TRP A 274 2.11 -13.93 -26.35
N ARG A 275 2.53 -14.34 -27.56
CA ARG A 275 3.83 -13.96 -28.11
C ARG A 275 4.04 -12.44 -28.12
N ILE A 276 2.99 -11.68 -28.40
CA ILE A 276 2.99 -10.20 -28.34
C ILE A 276 3.32 -9.70 -26.92
N ALA A 277 2.80 -10.33 -25.86
CA ALA A 277 3.19 -9.99 -24.49
C ALA A 277 4.67 -10.32 -24.24
N GLY A 278 5.19 -11.40 -24.83
CA GLY A 278 6.61 -11.73 -24.81
C GLY A 278 7.50 -10.64 -25.44
N GLN A 279 7.07 -10.04 -26.55
CA GLN A 279 7.76 -8.89 -27.17
C GLN A 279 7.74 -7.66 -26.25
N TYR A 280 6.59 -7.36 -25.63
CA TYR A 280 6.52 -6.30 -24.62
C TYR A 280 7.43 -6.57 -23.41
N ALA A 281 7.52 -7.83 -22.99
CA ALA A 281 8.40 -8.23 -21.91
C ALA A 281 9.87 -8.01 -22.27
N GLN A 282 10.28 -8.34 -23.50
CA GLN A 282 11.64 -8.11 -23.96
C GLN A 282 12.05 -6.64 -23.84
N ILE A 283 11.16 -5.73 -24.25
CA ILE A 283 11.38 -4.27 -24.14
C ILE A 283 11.41 -3.81 -22.67
N ALA A 284 10.60 -4.41 -21.80
CA ALA A 284 10.48 -4.02 -20.39
C ALA A 284 11.61 -4.56 -19.49
N ILE A 285 12.32 -5.62 -19.90
CA ILE A 285 13.36 -6.28 -19.09
C ILE A 285 14.43 -5.34 -18.52
N PRO A 286 15.00 -4.37 -19.28
CA PRO A 286 15.98 -3.43 -18.73
C PRO A 286 15.44 -2.63 -17.53
N LEU A 287 14.16 -2.21 -17.60
CA LEU A 287 13.50 -1.50 -16.50
C LEU A 287 13.32 -2.42 -15.29
N PHE A 288 12.85 -3.66 -15.49
CA PHE A 288 12.65 -4.62 -14.40
C PHE A 288 13.96 -5.06 -13.76
N PHE A 289 15.05 -5.12 -14.52
CA PHE A 289 16.39 -5.36 -13.99
C PHE A 289 16.84 -4.22 -13.06
N VAL A 290 16.70 -2.97 -13.47
CA VAL A 290 17.01 -1.81 -12.60
C VAL A 290 16.13 -1.82 -11.35
N GLN A 291 14.82 -2.09 -11.52
CA GLN A 291 13.89 -2.18 -10.41
C GLN A 291 14.27 -3.29 -9.43
N PHE A 292 14.71 -4.45 -9.93
CA PHE A 292 15.22 -5.55 -9.10
C PHE A 292 16.43 -5.13 -8.27
N VAL A 293 17.36 -4.35 -8.83
CA VAL A 293 18.56 -3.92 -8.09
C VAL A 293 18.27 -2.82 -7.06
N VAL A 294 17.32 -1.93 -7.34
CA VAL A 294 17.05 -0.75 -6.51
C VAL A 294 15.95 -0.99 -5.47
N SER A 295 14.95 -1.79 -5.79
CA SER A 295 13.74 -1.98 -4.95
C SER A 295 13.77 -3.25 -4.08
N SER A 296 14.84 -4.04 -4.18
CA SER A 296 15.09 -5.27 -3.42
C SER A 296 16.01 -4.99 -2.25
#